data_AF-B1IDC6-F1
#
_entry.id   AF-B1IDC6-F1
#
_cell.length_a   1.000
_cell.length_b   1.000
_cell.length_c   1.000
_cell.angle_alpha   90.00
_cell.angle_beta   90.00
_cell.angle_gamma   90.00
#
_symmetry.space_group_name_H-M   'P 1'
#
loop_
_entity.id
_entity.type
_entity.pdbx_description
1 polymer ?
#
loop_
_entity_poly.entity_id
_entity_poly.type
_entity_poly.pdbx_seq_one_letter_code
_entity_poly.pdbx_strand_id
1 'polypeptide(L)'
;MTNEQKAYIAGIIDGEGSIMLLRFHNNQFPSPCISISSTTIELLEWIKSVTKIGTIKRKKNYNAEKHTDSFTYTIRYNDAINLLIEIEPYLVIKNKKVRARLIIEKYKSVTP
;
A
#
# COMPACT_ATOMS: atom_id res chain seq x y z
N MET A 1 3.65 11.17 -10.73
CA MET A 1 4.11 11.61 -9.38
C MET A 1 5.48 12.25 -9.54
N THR A 2 5.78 13.34 -8.84
CA THR A 2 7.15 13.89 -8.77
C THR A 2 8.06 13.00 -7.94
N ASN A 3 9.38 13.20 -7.99
CA ASN A 3 10.33 12.39 -7.21
C ASN A 3 10.13 12.57 -5.70
N GLU A 4 9.80 13.79 -5.27
CA GLU A 4 9.50 14.12 -3.87
C GLU A 4 8.25 13.39 -3.41
N GLN A 5 7.19 13.36 -4.23
CA GLN A 5 5.98 12.60 -3.94
C GLN A 5 6.25 11.10 -3.83
N LYS A 6 7.05 10.54 -4.76
CA LYS A 6 7.45 9.13 -4.72
C LYS A 6 8.23 8.81 -3.45
N ALA A 7 9.22 9.63 -3.11
CA ALA A 7 10.04 9.47 -1.92
C ALA A 7 9.22 9.58 -0.63
N TYR A 8 8.31 10.55 -0.56
CA TYR A 8 7.45 10.73 0.61
C TYR A 8 6.49 9.55 0.78
N ILE A 9 5.83 9.10 -0.29
CA ILE A 9 4.95 7.92 -0.25
C ILE A 9 5.74 6.66 0.13
N ALA A 10 6.96 6.50 -0.38
CA ALA A 10 7.84 5.39 0.01
C ALA A 10 8.15 5.42 1.52
N GLY A 11 8.47 6.60 2.07
CA GLY A 11 8.71 6.78 3.50
C GLY A 11 7.49 6.45 4.36
N ILE A 12 6.29 6.88 3.96
CA ILE A 12 5.05 6.50 4.65
C ILE A 12 4.82 4.98 4.58
N ILE A 13 5.07 4.35 3.43
CA ILE A 13 4.95 2.90 3.29
C ILE A 13 5.99 2.17 4.13
N ASP A 14 7.19 2.71 4.32
CA ASP A 14 8.19 2.15 5.22
C ASP A 14 7.80 2.24 6.69
N GLY A 15 7.23 3.36 7.13
CA GLY A 15 6.77 3.54 8.51
C GLY A 15 5.50 2.74 8.85
N GLU A 16 4.43 3.00 8.10
CA GLU A 16 3.06 2.56 8.42
C GLU A 16 2.49 1.54 7.42
N GLY A 17 3.19 1.35 6.31
CA GLY A 17 2.72 0.52 5.21
C GLY A 17 3.09 -0.95 5.32
N SER A 18 2.38 -1.76 4.55
CA SER A 18 2.64 -3.18 4.34
C SER A 18 2.60 -3.49 2.85
N ILE A 19 3.61 -4.21 2.37
CA ILE A 19 3.70 -4.77 1.02
C ILE A 19 3.50 -6.28 1.15
N MET A 20 2.46 -6.84 0.54
CA MET A 20 1.99 -8.21 0.78
C MET A 20 1.44 -8.86 -0.50
N LEU A 21 1.28 -10.18 -0.46
CA LEU A 21 0.38 -10.92 -1.33
C LEU A 21 -0.82 -11.39 -0.50
N LEU A 22 -2.04 -11.05 -0.92
CA LEU A 22 -3.27 -11.39 -0.21
C LEU A 22 -4.27 -12.08 -1.14
N ARG A 23 -4.94 -13.11 -0.62
CA ARG A 23 -6.07 -13.73 -1.31
C ARG A 23 -7.34 -12.96 -0.94
N PHE A 24 -7.88 -12.17 -1.87
CA PHE A 24 -9.09 -11.35 -1.66
C PHE A 24 -10.38 -12.14 -1.82
N HIS A 25 -10.37 -13.19 -2.65
CA HIS A 25 -11.49 -14.09 -2.90
C HIS A 25 -11.01 -15.54 -2.82
N ASN A 26 -11.89 -16.48 -2.50
CA ASN A 26 -11.49 -17.89 -2.34
C ASN A 26 -10.94 -18.52 -3.63
N ASN A 27 -11.40 -18.05 -4.79
CA ASN A 27 -11.12 -18.63 -6.11
C ASN A 27 -9.98 -17.92 -6.85
N GLN A 28 -9.08 -17.22 -6.14
CA GLN A 28 -7.93 -16.55 -6.74
C GLN A 28 -6.64 -16.87 -6.00
N PHE A 29 -5.52 -16.74 -6.72
CA PHE A 29 -4.20 -16.75 -6.11
C PHE A 29 -3.97 -15.49 -5.26
N PRO A 30 -3.05 -15.55 -4.28
CA PRO A 30 -2.60 -14.36 -3.56
C PRO A 30 -2.13 -13.26 -4.53
N SER A 31 -2.66 -12.06 -4.38
CA SER A 31 -2.43 -10.92 -5.27
C SER A 31 -1.69 -9.78 -4.57
N PRO A 32 -0.87 -8.99 -5.29
CA PRO A 32 -0.17 -7.84 -4.75
C PRO A 32 -1.10 -6.87 -4.05
N CYS A 33 -0.67 -6.46 -2.87
CA CYS A 33 -1.40 -5.54 -2.02
C CYS A 33 -0.43 -4.60 -1.31
N ILE A 34 -0.71 -3.31 -1.38
CA ILE A 34 -0.15 -2.30 -0.48
C ILE A 34 -1.26 -1.86 0.46
N SER A 35 -0.96 -1.78 1.76
CA SER A 35 -1.90 -1.31 2.77
C SER A 35 -1.22 -0.31 3.69
N ILE A 36 -1.87 0.81 3.99
CA ILE A 36 -1.42 1.82 4.97
C ILE A 36 -2.56 2.00 5.97
N SER A 37 -2.29 1.78 7.26
CA SER A 37 -3.25 2.11 8.32
C SER A 37 -2.88 3.45 8.93
N SER A 38 -3.86 4.31 9.20
CA SER A 38 -3.62 5.60 9.86
C SER A 38 -4.89 6.10 10.56
N THR A 39 -4.72 6.91 11.60
CA THR A 39 -5.81 7.71 12.19
C THR A 39 -5.96 9.07 11.51
N THR A 40 -5.02 9.47 10.65
CA THR A 40 -5.02 10.73 9.90
C THR A 40 -5.58 10.50 8.50
N ILE A 41 -6.87 10.74 8.31
CA ILE A 41 -7.53 10.53 7.00
C ILE A 41 -6.99 11.46 5.90
N GLU A 42 -6.65 12.71 6.24
CA GLU A 42 -6.11 13.70 5.30
C GLU A 42 -4.87 13.17 4.56
N LEU A 43 -3.96 12.50 5.27
CA LEU A 43 -2.78 11.88 4.66
C LEU A 43 -3.18 10.80 3.65
N LEU A 44 -4.14 9.95 3.99
CA LEU A 44 -4.59 8.88 3.10
C LEU A 44 -5.31 9.45 1.86
N GLU A 45 -6.09 10.51 2.04
CA GLU A 45 -6.75 11.23 0.95
C GLU A 45 -5.74 11.92 0.04
N TRP A 46 -4.69 12.54 0.60
CA TRP A 46 -3.58 13.09 -0.17
C TRP A 46 -2.89 12.01 -1.00
N ILE A 47 -2.51 10.87 -0.40
CA ILE A 47 -1.89 9.76 -1.14
C ILE A 47 -2.80 9.29 -2.26
N LYS A 48 -4.10 9.10 -1.99
CA LYS A 48 -5.08 8.70 -2.99
C LYS A 48 -5.22 9.75 -4.10
N SER A 49 -5.18 11.03 -3.75
CA SER A 49 -5.27 12.14 -4.72
C SER A 49 -4.05 12.22 -5.63
N VAL A 50 -2.87 11.87 -5.13
CA VAL A 50 -1.60 11.89 -5.88
C VAL A 50 -1.48 10.65 -6.77
N THR A 51 -1.81 9.48 -6.23
CA THR A 51 -1.68 8.20 -6.93
C THR A 51 -2.87 7.89 -7.85
N LYS A 52 -4.04 8.50 -7.61
CA LYS A 52 -5.32 8.29 -8.31
C LYS A 52 -5.85 6.85 -8.27
N ILE A 53 -5.32 6.00 -7.40
CA ILE A 53 -5.65 4.57 -7.28
C ILE A 53 -6.03 4.22 -5.84
N GLY A 54 -6.49 2.98 -5.63
CA GLY A 54 -6.74 2.43 -4.30
C GLY A 54 -8.04 2.89 -3.62
N THR A 55 -8.31 2.30 -2.46
CA THR A 55 -9.54 2.50 -1.70
C THR A 55 -9.23 2.80 -0.24
N ILE A 56 -9.95 3.74 0.36
CA ILE A 56 -9.89 4.05 1.79
C ILE A 56 -11.11 3.43 2.45
N LYS A 57 -10.90 2.70 3.55
CA LYS A 57 -11.97 2.12 4.36
C LYS A 57 -11.79 2.55 5.81
N ARG A 58 -12.90 2.93 6.45
CA ARG A 58 -12.96 3.18 7.89
C ARG A 58 -13.01 1.85 8.64
N LYS A 59 -12.20 1.70 9.68
CA LYS A 59 -12.32 0.60 10.65
C LYS A 59 -13.39 0.96 11.67
N LYS A 60 -14.22 -0.01 12.04
CA LYS A 60 -15.23 0.21 13.08
C LYS A 60 -14.54 0.55 14.39
N ASN A 61 -14.91 1.67 14.97
CA ASN A 61 -14.47 2.09 16.29
C ASN A 61 -15.44 1.53 17.33
N TYR A 62 -15.00 0.56 18.13
CA TYR A 62 -15.83 -0.08 19.15
C TYR A 62 -15.84 0.70 20.48
N ASN A 63 -14.96 1.70 20.65
CA ASN A 63 -14.86 2.51 21.86
C ASN A 63 -14.44 3.95 21.51
N ALA A 64 -15.39 4.70 20.96
CA ALA A 64 -15.15 6.05 20.44
C ALA A 64 -14.74 7.08 21.51
N GLU A 65 -15.07 6.82 22.78
CA GLU A 65 -14.63 7.67 23.89
C GLU A 65 -13.12 7.57 24.15
N LYS A 66 -12.51 6.42 23.84
CA LYS A 66 -11.08 6.15 24.14
C LYS A 66 -10.19 6.10 22.91
N HIS A 67 -10.75 5.83 21.74
CA HIS A 67 -9.97 5.58 20.53
C HIS A 67 -10.37 6.54 19.41
N THR A 68 -9.35 7.04 18.72
CA THR A 68 -9.53 7.76 17.47
C THR A 68 -9.98 6.79 16.37
N ASP A 69 -10.79 7.29 15.44
CA ASP A 69 -11.13 6.55 14.23
C ASP A 69 -9.86 6.16 13.45
N SER A 70 -9.84 4.92 12.96
CA SER A 70 -8.75 4.40 12.16
C SER A 70 -9.24 4.08 10.76
N PHE A 71 -8.37 4.30 9.79
CA PHE A 71 -8.62 4.10 8.38
C PHE A 71 -7.55 3.21 7.79
N THR A 72 -7.91 2.46 6.76
CA THR A 72 -6.98 1.69 5.94
C THR A 72 -7.09 2.15 4.51
N TYR A 73 -5.97 2.57 3.91
CA TYR A 73 -5.83 2.75 2.48
C TYR A 73 -5.24 1.48 1.87
N THR A 74 -5.87 0.95 0.83
CA THR A 74 -5.47 -0.31 0.18
C THR A 74 -5.40 -0.16 -1.33
N ILE A 75 -4.27 -0.57 -1.91
CA ILE A 75 -4.04 -0.68 -3.35
C ILE A 75 -3.80 -2.15 -3.67
N ARG A 76 -4.38 -2.66 -4.76
CA ARG A 76 -4.42 -4.10 -5.06
C ARG A 76 -4.02 -4.38 -6.51
N TYR A 77 -3.65 -5.62 -6.79
CA TYR A 77 -3.43 -6.13 -8.14
C TYR A 77 -2.36 -5.33 -8.90
N ASN A 78 -2.61 -5.02 -10.18
CA ASN A 78 -1.67 -4.29 -11.03
C ASN A 78 -1.39 -2.88 -10.51
N ASP A 79 -2.37 -2.20 -9.89
CA ASP A 79 -2.15 -0.88 -9.31
C ASP A 79 -1.09 -0.92 -8.21
N ALA A 80 -1.05 -2.00 -7.43
CA ALA A 80 -0.01 -2.18 -6.42
C ALA A 80 1.36 -2.36 -7.07
N ILE A 81 1.46 -3.18 -8.12
CA ILE A 81 2.71 -3.37 -8.87
C ILE A 81 3.19 -2.04 -9.48
N ASN A 82 2.28 -1.30 -10.12
CA ASN A 82 2.58 -0.01 -10.74
C ASN A 82 3.09 1.00 -9.71
N LEU A 83 2.48 1.05 -8.52
CA LEU A 83 2.99 1.90 -7.45
C LEU A 83 4.37 1.43 -6.96
N LEU A 84 4.58 0.12 -6.80
CA LEU A 84 5.88 -0.42 -6.37
C LEU A 84 7.01 -0.05 -7.33
N ILE A 85 6.79 -0.10 -8.65
CA ILE A 85 7.77 0.31 -9.66
C ILE A 85 8.21 1.77 -9.43
N GLU A 86 7.26 2.65 -9.10
CA GLU A 86 7.53 4.08 -8.90
C GLU A 86 8.26 4.38 -7.58
N ILE A 87 7.98 3.62 -6.50
CA ILE A 87 8.48 3.92 -5.15
C ILE A 87 9.66 3.06 -4.69
N GLU A 88 9.88 1.88 -5.29
CA GLU A 88 10.93 0.94 -4.87
C GLU A 88 12.32 1.59 -4.75
N PRO A 89 12.76 2.46 -5.68
CA PRO A 89 14.06 3.10 -5.57
C PRO A 89 14.23 3.89 -4.26
N TYR A 90 13.13 4.45 -3.75
CA TYR A 90 13.08 5.30 -2.57
C TYR A 90 12.80 4.54 -1.26
N LEU A 91 12.43 3.26 -1.31
CA LEU A 91 12.29 2.44 -0.09
C LEU A 91 13.65 2.31 0.61
N VAL A 92 13.65 2.54 1.92
CA VAL A 92 14.78 2.48 2.84
C VAL A 92 14.82 1.13 3.57
N ILE A 93 13.67 0.60 3.98
CA ILE A 93 13.63 -0.69 4.69
C ILE A 93 13.99 -1.83 3.73
N LYS A 94 15.17 -2.41 3.93
CA LYS A 94 15.75 -3.47 3.07
C LYS A 94 14.77 -4.60 2.75
N ASN A 95 14.05 -5.10 3.76
CA ASN A 95 13.10 -6.20 3.57
C ASN A 95 11.89 -5.80 2.71
N LYS A 96 11.39 -4.56 2.85
CA LYS A 96 10.30 -4.03 2.02
C LYS A 96 10.78 -3.81 0.59
N LYS A 97 12.00 -3.29 0.42
CA LYS A 97 12.65 -3.11 -0.89
C LYS A 97 12.85 -4.42 -1.64
N VAL A 98 13.43 -5.44 -0.99
CA VAL A 98 13.60 -6.79 -1.57
C VAL A 98 12.25 -7.40 -1.95
N ARG A 99 11.24 -7.28 -1.07
CA ARG A 99 9.89 -7.76 -1.36
C ARG A 99 9.26 -7.04 -2.55
N ALA A 100 9.41 -5.72 -2.64
CA ALA A 100 8.93 -4.93 -3.76
C ALA A 100 9.55 -5.42 -5.08
N ARG A 101 10.87 -5.58 -5.14
CA ARG A 101 11.58 -6.14 -6.30
C ARG A 101 11.06 -7.52 -6.69
N LEU A 102 10.90 -8.42 -5.73
CA LEU A 102 10.40 -9.77 -6.00
C LEU A 102 9.00 -9.73 -6.64
N ILE A 103 8.11 -8.87 -6.15
CA ILE A 103 6.77 -8.70 -6.72
C ILE A 103 6.86 -8.10 -8.13
N ILE A 104 7.64 -7.04 -8.33
CA ILE A 104 7.80 -6.37 -9.63
C ILE A 104 8.33 -7.35 -10.69
N GLU A 105 9.39 -8.10 -10.36
CA GLU A 105 10.11 -8.91 -11.33
C GLU A 105 9.49 -10.28 -11.59
N LYS A 106 8.90 -10.90 -10.55
CA LYS A 106 8.55 -12.33 -10.61
C LYS A 106 7.06 -12.60 -10.58
N TYR A 107 6.24 -11.73 -9.98
CA TYR A 107 4.82 -12.04 -9.73
C TYR A 107 4.10 -12.47 -11.02
N LYS A 108 4.20 -11.67 -12.08
CA LYS A 108 3.54 -11.95 -13.36
C LYS A 108 4.09 -13.17 -14.12
N SER A 109 5.29 -13.64 -13.78
CA SER A 109 5.85 -14.86 -14.39
C SER A 109 5.37 -16.14 -13.71
N VAL A 110 4.90 -16.04 -12.45
CA VAL A 110 4.50 -17.20 -11.63
C VAL A 110 2.99 -17.24 -11.35
N THR A 111 2.24 -16.27 -11.86
CA THR A 111 0.78 -16.22 -11.76
C THR A 111 0.16 -15.87 -13.12
N PRO A 112 -0.93 -16.55 -13.53
CA PRO A 112 -1.66 -16.24 -14.77
C PRO A 112 -2.20 -14.81 -14.86
#